data_AF-A0A975CLE8-F1
#
_entry.id   AF-A0A975CLE8-F1
#
_cell.length_a   1.000
_cell.length_b   1.000
_cell.length_c   1.000
_cell.angle_alpha   90.00
_cell.angle_beta   90.00
_cell.angle_gamma   90.00
#
_symmetry.space_group_name_H-M   'P 1'
#
loop_
_entity.id
_entity.type
_entity.pdbx_description
1 polymer ?
#
loop_
_entity_poly.entity_id
_entity_poly.type
_entity_poly.pdbx_seq_one_letter_code
_entity_poly.pdbx_strand_id
1 'polypeptide(L)'
;MTFLEKIKQPLFWSNFAKVAIPFFILVTLISLFLNSWREIFAGDFTKVNEVNFANGKWKTFWGLKVVISTFYGIWVTSKKMK
;
A
#
# COMPACT_ATOMS: atom_id res chain seq x y z
N MET A 1 13.20 18.23 -15.67
CA MET A 1 14.29 17.46 -15.02
C MET A 1 14.24 16.00 -15.43
N THR A 2 15.39 15.33 -15.52
CA THR A 2 15.45 13.87 -15.68
C THR A 2 14.92 13.18 -14.41
N PHE A 3 14.54 11.90 -14.51
CA PHE A 3 14.07 11.15 -13.34
C PHE A 3 15.12 11.09 -12.21
N LEU A 4 16.40 10.92 -12.57
CA LEU A 4 17.50 10.87 -11.62
C LEU A 4 17.74 12.20 -10.90
N GLU A 5 17.43 13.33 -11.53
CA GLU A 5 17.45 14.64 -10.88
C GLU A 5 16.28 14.79 -9.91
N LYS A 6 15.08 14.35 -10.30
CA LYS A 6 13.87 14.44 -9.46
C LYS A 6 14.01 13.64 -8.17
N ILE A 7 14.47 12.38 -8.24
CA ILE A 7 14.52 11.50 -7.05
C ILE A 7 15.52 11.97 -5.97
N LYS A 8 16.50 12.80 -6.36
CA LYS A 8 17.45 13.41 -5.42
C LYS A 8 16.84 14.56 -4.62
N GLN A 9 15.71 15.12 -5.06
CA GLN A 9 15.08 16.25 -4.38
C GLN A 9 14.29 15.78 -3.14
N PRO A 10 14.45 16.42 -1.97
CA PRO A 10 13.64 16.11 -0.79
C PRO A 10 12.12 16.24 -1.06
N LEU A 11 11.72 17.20 -1.90
CA LEU A 11 10.32 17.40 -2.31
C LEU A 11 9.74 16.16 -3.01
N PHE A 12 10.55 15.39 -3.72
CA PHE A 12 10.12 14.15 -4.35
C PHE A 12 9.60 13.15 -3.31
N TRP A 13 10.34 12.96 -2.22
CA TRP A 13 9.96 12.03 -1.17
C TRP A 13 8.72 12.47 -0.38
N SER A 14 8.55 13.79 -0.20
CA SER A 14 7.31 14.35 0.36
C SER A 14 6.10 14.06 -0.53
N ASN A 15 6.22 14.29 -1.84
CA ASN A 15 5.14 14.02 -2.80
C ASN A 15 4.89 12.52 -2.96
N PHE A 16 5.95 11.70 -2.97
CA PHE A 16 5.88 10.25 -2.94
C PHE A 16 5.06 9.76 -1.75
N ALA A 17 5.38 10.22 -0.52
CA ALA A 17 4.64 9.81 0.67
C ALA A 17 3.15 10.20 0.59
N LYS A 18 2.84 11.40 0.08
CA LYS A 18 1.47 11.87 -0.14
C LYS A 18 0.67 11.04 -1.15
N VAL A 19 1.34 10.27 -2.01
CA VAL A 19 0.68 9.36 -2.96
C VAL A 19 0.70 7.91 -2.47
N ALA A 20 1.87 7.42 -2.08
CA ALA A 20 2.08 6.02 -1.70
C ALA A 20 1.29 5.63 -0.44
N ILE A 21 1.22 6.52 0.57
CA ILE A 21 0.53 6.21 1.83
C ILE A 21 -0.98 6.09 1.63
N PRO A 22 -1.70 7.06 1.04
CA PRO A 22 -3.13 6.90 0.78
C PRO A 22 -3.44 5.69 -0.11
N PHE A 23 -2.62 5.46 -1.14
CA PHE A 23 -2.81 4.31 -2.01
C PHE A 23 -2.58 2.97 -1.29
N PHE A 24 -1.57 2.87 -0.42
CA PHE A 24 -1.32 1.71 0.44
C PHE A 24 -2.51 1.42 1.36
N ILE A 25 -3.06 2.44 1.99
CA ILE A 25 -4.26 2.30 2.84
C ILE A 25 -5.43 1.79 2.01
N LEU A 26 -5.68 2.38 0.84
CA LEU A 26 -6.76 1.98 -0.06
C LEU A 26 -6.66 0.50 -0.47
N VAL A 27 -5.50 0.06 -0.96
CA VAL A 27 -5.32 -1.34 -1.37
C VAL A 27 -5.37 -2.31 -0.18
N THR A 28 -5.00 -1.85 1.01
CA THR A 28 -5.14 -2.62 2.24
C THR A 28 -6.60 -2.85 2.58
N LEU A 29 -7.40 -1.79 2.59
CA LEU A 29 -8.83 -1.86 2.88
C LEU A 29 -9.56 -2.73 1.85
N ILE A 30 -9.31 -2.52 0.55
CA ILE A 30 -9.89 -3.35 -0.51
C ILE A 30 -9.55 -4.83 -0.30
N SER A 31 -8.28 -5.15 -0.02
CA SER A 31 -7.85 -6.53 0.22
C SER A 31 -8.52 -7.16 1.44
N LEU A 32 -8.69 -6.42 2.54
CA LEU A 32 -9.36 -6.90 3.74
C LEU A 32 -10.85 -7.16 3.50
N PHE A 33 -11.52 -6.23 2.81
CA PHE A 33 -12.92 -6.39 2.47
C PHE A 33 -13.15 -7.56 1.51
N LEU A 34 -12.33 -7.72 0.47
CA LEU A 34 -12.49 -8.86 -0.45
C LEU A 34 -12.27 -10.22 0.24
N ASN A 35 -11.33 -10.30 1.19
CA ASN A 35 -10.99 -11.57 1.83
C ASN A 35 -11.84 -11.88 3.07
N SER A 36 -12.39 -10.86 3.75
CA SER A 36 -12.97 -11.03 5.08
C SER A 36 -14.08 -10.01 5.41
N TRP A 37 -14.80 -9.48 4.41
CA TRP A 37 -15.91 -8.54 4.64
C TRP A 37 -16.90 -9.06 5.70
N ARG A 38 -17.40 -10.29 5.54
CA ARG A 38 -18.41 -10.84 6.45
C ARG A 38 -17.88 -10.94 7.88
N GLU A 39 -16.65 -11.41 8.05
CA GLU A 39 -15.99 -11.59 9.34
C GLU A 39 -15.72 -10.24 10.02
N ILE A 40 -15.34 -9.20 9.25
CA ILE A 40 -15.17 -7.84 9.76
C ILE A 40 -16.50 -7.28 10.30
N PHE A 41 -17.58 -7.39 9.54
CA PHE A 41 -18.90 -6.89 9.98
C PHE A 41 -19.54 -7.73 11.09
N ALA A 42 -19.17 -9.01 11.19
CA ALA A 42 -19.57 -9.87 12.30
C ALA A 42 -18.71 -9.71 13.56
N GLY A 43 -17.61 -8.94 13.50
CA GLY A 43 -16.68 -8.76 14.60
C GLY A 43 -15.78 -9.97 14.90
N ASP A 44 -15.68 -10.94 13.99
CA ASP A 44 -14.84 -12.14 14.15
C ASP A 44 -13.39 -11.88 13.72
N PHE A 45 -12.68 -11.10 14.53
CA PHE A 45 -11.28 -10.75 14.25
C PHE A 45 -10.32 -11.94 14.38
N THR A 46 -10.70 -12.99 15.09
CA THR A 46 -9.95 -14.25 15.11
C THR A 46 -9.91 -14.85 13.71
N LYS A 47 -11.05 -14.92 13.03
CA LYS A 47 -11.11 -15.40 11.65
C LYS A 47 -10.44 -14.46 10.66
N VAL A 48 -10.57 -13.14 10.83
CA VAL A 48 -9.82 -12.15 10.02
C VAL A 48 -8.31 -12.40 10.11
N ASN A 49 -7.80 -12.68 11.32
CA ASN A 49 -6.40 -12.99 11.54
C ASN A 49 -5.97 -14.30 10.86
N GLU A 50 -6.76 -15.36 11.02
CA GLU A 50 -6.47 -16.67 10.41
C GLU A 50 -6.43 -16.59 8.87
N VAL A 51 -7.36 -15.84 8.28
CA VAL A 51 -7.49 -15.70 6.82
C VAL A 51 -6.34 -14.87 6.24
N ASN A 52 -5.99 -13.73 6.86
CA ASN A 52 -5.11 -12.74 6.22
C ASN A 52 -3.67 -12.71 6.77
N PHE A 53 -3.45 -13.09 8.04
CA PHE A 53 -2.20 -12.74 8.74
C PHE A 53 -1.47 -13.94 9.36
N ALA A 54 -2.19 -14.91 9.91
CA ALA A 54 -1.63 -16.07 10.59
C ALA A 54 -0.77 -16.96 9.67
N ASN A 55 0.04 -17.83 10.27
CA ASN A 55 0.86 -18.82 9.56
C ASN A 55 1.77 -18.21 8.48
N GLY A 56 2.28 -17.00 8.73
CA GLY A 56 3.18 -16.27 7.84
C GLY A 56 2.50 -15.56 6.66
N LYS A 57 1.17 -15.66 6.51
CA LYS A 57 0.40 -14.98 5.44
C LYS A 57 0.57 -13.46 5.47
N TRP A 58 0.82 -12.88 6.65
CA TRP A 58 1.10 -11.45 6.80
C TRP A 58 2.26 -10.99 5.90
N LYS A 59 3.28 -11.82 5.68
CA LYS A 59 4.43 -11.45 4.84
C LYS A 59 4.00 -11.18 3.41
N THR A 60 3.22 -12.08 2.83
CA THR A 60 2.66 -11.91 1.47
C THR A 60 1.64 -10.79 1.45
N PHE A 61 0.76 -10.73 2.47
CA PHE A 61 -0.29 -9.72 2.56
C PHE A 61 0.30 -8.30 2.54
N TRP A 62 1.31 -8.03 3.38
CA TRP A 62 1.94 -6.72 3.49
C TRP A 62 2.99 -6.48 2.42
N GLY A 63 3.81 -7.48 2.10
CA GLY A 63 4.89 -7.37 1.12
C GLY A 63 4.37 -6.94 -0.26
N LEU A 64 3.30 -7.58 -0.74
CA LEU A 64 2.68 -7.21 -2.02
C LEU A 64 2.21 -5.75 -2.04
N LYS A 65 1.58 -5.29 -0.95
CA LYS A 65 1.03 -3.94 -0.85
C LYS A 65 2.15 -2.91 -0.78
N VAL A 66 3.21 -3.15 0.00
CA VAL A 66 4.39 -2.28 0.06
C VAL A 66 5.02 -2.14 -1.33
N VAL A 67 5.20 -3.25 -2.06
CA VAL A 67 5.81 -3.25 -3.39
C VAL A 67 4.95 -2.44 -4.37
N ILE A 68 3.66 -2.76 -4.50
CA ILE A 68 2.77 -2.08 -5.46
C ILE A 68 2.63 -0.60 -5.12
N SER A 69 2.48 -0.24 -3.84
CA SER A 69 2.35 1.16 -3.43
C SER A 69 3.63 1.97 -3.64
N THR A 70 4.79 1.34 -3.48
CA THR A 70 6.08 1.97 -3.77
C THR A 70 6.22 2.25 -5.27
N PHE A 71 5.98 1.25 -6.12
CA PHE A 71 6.06 1.45 -7.58
C PHE A 71 5.06 2.48 -8.08
N TYR A 72 3.81 2.41 -7.60
CA TYR A 72 2.78 3.37 -7.96
C TYR A 72 3.14 4.79 -7.51
N GLY A 73 3.58 4.95 -6.26
CA GLY A 73 4.00 6.25 -5.72
C GLY A 73 5.15 6.87 -6.50
N ILE A 74 6.18 6.09 -6.83
CA ILE A 74 7.33 6.56 -7.62
C ILE A 74 6.87 7.00 -9.01
N TRP A 75 6.06 6.18 -9.69
CA TRP A 75 5.57 6.46 -11.03
C TRP A 75 4.73 7.75 -11.07
N VAL A 76 3.74 7.89 -10.18
CA VAL A 76 2.88 9.08 -10.13
C VAL A 76 3.68 10.33 -9.80
N THR A 77 4.56 10.28 -8.79
CA THR A 77 5.36 11.44 -8.39
C THR A 77 6.30 11.89 -9.51
N SER A 78 6.99 10.95 -10.16
CA SER A 78 7.86 11.22 -11.30
C SER A 78 7.10 11.91 -12.45
N LYS A 79 5.88 11.45 -12.73
CA LYS A 79 5.01 12.02 -13.78
C LYS A 79 4.49 13.41 -13.45
N LYS A 80 4.19 13.69 -12.17
CA LYS A 80 3.56 14.94 -11.72
C LYS A 80 4.57 16.05 -11.40
N MET A 81 5.78 15.70 -10.95
CA MET A 81 6.86 16.67 -10.81
C MET A 81 7.36 17.07 -12.20
N LYS A 82 7.39 18.36 -12.51
CA LYS A 82 7.95 18.89 -13.75
C LYS A 82 9.47 19.08 -13.60
#